data_AF-A0A2S6GL75-F1
#
_entry.id   AF-A0A2S6GL75-F1
#
_cell.length_a   1.000
_cell.length_b   1.000
_cell.length_c   1.000
_cell.angle_alpha   90.00
_cell.angle_beta   90.00
_cell.angle_gamma   90.00
#
_symmetry.space_group_name_H-M   'P 1'
#
loop_
_entity.id
_entity.type
_entity.pdbx_description
1 polymer ?
#
loop_
_entity_poly.entity_id
_entity_poly.type
_entity_poly.pdbx_seq_one_letter_code
_entity_poly.pdbx_strand_id
1 'polypeptide(L)'
;MPLLEEEFIAIDEIAQGVDLVAAVRELNDSGVKKPWAWVLASNWEELGEGEIRSSMMFGVNNDRGILAWRQGWEASVPTIGVGTEWTTVYLGGMYDSSAQPGSDVPIEIVYQAVEEYLATRERPTCVEWRRGEIAPRRR
;
A
#
# COMPACT_ATOMS: atom_id res chain seq x y z
N MET A 1 2.00 -0.04 18.18
CA MET A 1 0.66 -0.67 18.08
C MET A 1 0.88 -1.87 17.16
N PRO A 2 0.63 -3.10 17.63
CA PRO A 2 1.16 -4.30 16.97
C PRO A 2 0.76 -4.43 15.48
N LEU A 3 -0.41 -3.94 15.08
CA LEU A 3 -0.89 -4.00 13.69
C LEU A 3 0.03 -3.27 12.68
N LEU A 4 0.65 -2.14 13.04
CA LEU A 4 1.50 -1.38 12.10
C LEU A 4 2.93 -1.91 12.03
N GLU A 5 3.29 -2.84 12.91
CA GLU A 5 4.59 -3.52 12.92
C GLU A 5 4.60 -4.73 11.99
N GLU A 6 3.43 -5.19 11.54
CA GLU A 6 3.27 -6.22 10.52
C GLU A 6 3.57 -5.67 9.11
N GLU A 7 4.11 -6.52 8.24
CA GLU A 7 4.36 -6.20 6.83
C GLU A 7 3.11 -6.37 5.94
N PHE A 8 2.27 -7.34 6.32
CA PHE A 8 1.05 -7.73 5.63
C PHE A 8 -0.14 -7.57 6.56
N ILE A 9 -1.21 -6.97 6.05
CA ILE A 9 -2.46 -6.76 6.78
C ILE A 9 -3.58 -7.42 5.99
N ALA A 10 -4.26 -8.36 6.64
CA ALA A 10 -5.50 -8.95 6.16
C ALA A 10 -6.69 -8.21 6.79
N ILE A 11 -7.60 -7.68 5.97
CA ILE A 11 -8.72 -6.84 6.44
C ILE A 11 -9.62 -7.60 7.42
N ASP A 12 -9.84 -8.90 7.18
CA ASP A 12 -10.66 -9.77 8.02
C ASP A 12 -10.07 -10.04 9.42
N GLU A 13 -8.78 -9.78 9.62
CA GLU A 13 -8.11 -9.93 10.91
C GLU A 13 -7.92 -8.61 11.66
N ILE A 14 -8.31 -7.48 11.06
CA ILE A 14 -8.32 -6.20 11.79
C ILE A 14 -9.36 -6.30 12.90
N ALA A 15 -8.88 -6.21 14.15
CA ALA A 15 -9.74 -6.31 15.33
C ALA A 15 -10.87 -5.27 15.28
N GLN A 16 -12.07 -5.67 15.72
CA GLN A 16 -13.24 -4.80 15.71
C GLN A 16 -12.97 -3.49 16.48
N GLY A 17 -13.29 -2.36 15.84
CA GLY A 17 -13.07 -1.02 16.41
C GLY A 17 -11.67 -0.45 16.20
N VAL A 18 -10.75 -1.19 15.56
CA VAL A 18 -9.49 -0.62 15.10
C VAL A 18 -9.72 0.18 13.83
N ASP A 19 -9.38 1.46 13.89
CA ASP A 19 -9.35 2.34 12.72
C ASP A 19 -7.92 2.36 12.16
N LEU A 20 -7.69 1.58 11.10
CA LEU A 20 -6.38 1.48 10.45
C LEU A 20 -5.92 2.84 9.90
N VAL A 21 -6.83 3.62 9.32
CA VAL A 21 -6.47 4.89 8.67
C VAL A 21 -6.07 5.93 9.71
N ALA A 22 -6.83 6.03 10.81
CA ALA A 22 -6.46 6.89 11.93
C ALA A 22 -5.09 6.52 12.51
N ALA A 23 -4.81 5.22 12.69
CA ALA A 23 -3.53 4.78 13.22
C ALA A 23 -2.35 5.07 12.27
N VAL A 24 -2.53 4.88 10.97
CA VAL A 24 -1.53 5.22 9.95
C VAL A 24 -1.31 6.74 9.89
N ARG A 25 -2.38 7.53 10.03
CA ARG A 25 -2.30 9.00 10.09
C ARG A 25 -1.52 9.46 11.32
N GLU A 26 -1.82 8.92 12.50
CA GLU A 26 -1.09 9.22 13.74
C GLU A 26 0.40 8.89 13.63
N LEU A 27 0.73 7.73 13.06
CA LEU A 27 2.12 7.35 12.79
C LEU A 27 2.80 8.35 11.85
N ASN A 28 2.14 8.76 10.77
CA ASN A 28 2.70 9.70 9.81
C ASN A 28 2.90 11.10 10.42
N ASP A 29 1.92 11.57 11.19
CA ASP A 29 1.95 12.86 11.89
C ASP A 29 3.08 12.94 12.94
N SER A 30 3.55 11.79 13.44
CA SER A 30 4.75 11.71 14.30
C SER A 30 6.07 12.00 13.56
N GLY A 31 6.04 12.12 12.23
CA GLY A 31 7.18 12.53 11.41
C GLY A 31 8.13 11.39 11.07
N VAL A 32 7.64 10.42 10.28
CA VAL A 32 8.42 9.26 9.81
C VAL A 32 9.72 9.67 9.12
N LYS A 33 10.82 8.99 9.44
CA LYS A 33 12.18 9.29 8.92
C LYS A 33 12.54 8.56 7.64
N LYS A 34 11.74 7.57 7.28
CA LYS A 34 11.89 6.73 6.09
C LYS A 34 10.49 6.38 5.59
N PRO A 35 10.31 5.99 4.32
CA PRO A 35 8.99 5.59 3.82
C PRO A 35 8.55 4.29 4.49
N TRP A 36 7.45 4.33 5.24
CA TRP A 36 6.82 3.12 5.78
C TRP A 36 5.77 2.62 4.78
N ALA A 37 5.64 1.31 4.64
CA ALA A 37 4.63 0.73 3.77
C ALA A 37 4.07 -0.56 4.36
N TRP A 38 2.93 -0.98 3.82
CA TRP A 38 2.24 -2.21 4.14
C TRP A 38 1.60 -2.76 2.87
N VAL A 39 1.34 -4.06 2.86
CA VAL A 39 0.50 -4.69 1.86
C VAL A 39 -0.82 -5.08 2.51
N LEU A 40 -1.90 -4.52 1.99
CA LEU A 40 -3.27 -4.75 2.44
C LEU A 40 -3.98 -5.70 1.47
N ALA A 41 -4.65 -6.70 1.99
CA ALA A 41 -5.51 -7.59 1.20
C ALA A 41 -6.80 -7.92 1.95
N SER A 42 -7.80 -8.44 1.25
CA SER A 42 -9.09 -8.79 1.85
C SER A 42 -8.95 -9.89 2.93
N ASN A 43 -8.03 -10.83 2.71
CA ASN A 43 -7.71 -11.98 3.55
C ASN A 43 -6.29 -12.50 3.25
N TRP A 44 -5.80 -13.47 4.03
CA TRP A 44 -4.48 -14.09 3.81
C TRP A 44 -4.34 -14.89 2.51
N GLU A 45 -5.43 -15.44 1.99
CA GLU A 45 -5.39 -16.17 0.72
C GLU A 45 -5.07 -15.23 -0.45
N GLU A 46 -5.41 -13.94 -0.35
CA GLU A 46 -5.08 -12.93 -1.35
C GLU A 46 -3.62 -12.41 -1.28
N LEU A 47 -2.86 -12.74 -0.23
CA LEU A 47 -1.48 -12.24 -0.04
C LEU A 47 -0.39 -13.08 -0.72
N GLY A 48 -0.69 -14.31 -1.15
CA GLY A 48 0.26 -15.17 -1.86
C GLY A 48 0.24 -15.04 -3.40
N GLU A 49 0.80 -16.02 -4.10
CA GLU A 49 0.88 -16.03 -5.57
C GLU A 49 -0.35 -16.70 -6.22
N GLY A 50 -0.90 -16.09 -7.28
CA GLY A 50 -2.01 -16.66 -8.06
C GLY A 50 -2.76 -15.62 -8.91
N GLU A 51 -3.47 -16.04 -9.96
CA GLU A 51 -4.04 -15.14 -10.98
C GLU A 51 -5.19 -14.25 -10.49
N ILE A 52 -5.89 -14.63 -9.42
CA ILE A 52 -7.11 -13.95 -8.95
C ILE A 52 -6.84 -13.05 -7.73
N ARG A 53 -5.63 -13.11 -7.17
CA ARG A 53 -5.30 -12.48 -5.89
C ARG A 53 -5.09 -10.97 -6.04
N SER A 54 -5.80 -10.18 -5.23
CA SER A 54 -5.68 -8.72 -5.19
C SER A 54 -5.02 -8.23 -3.91
N SER A 55 -4.14 -7.25 -4.04
CA SER A 55 -3.60 -6.55 -2.87
C SER A 55 -3.26 -5.11 -3.21
N MET A 56 -3.25 -4.26 -2.19
CA MET A 56 -2.85 -2.88 -2.29
C MET A 56 -1.60 -2.66 -1.44
N MET A 57 -0.52 -2.20 -2.06
CA MET A 57 0.57 -1.61 -1.31
C MET A 57 0.21 -0.16 -1.03
N PHE A 58 0.27 0.23 0.24
CA PHE A 58 0.11 1.60 0.66
C PHE A 58 1.22 1.98 1.63
N GLY A 59 1.55 3.26 1.73
CA GLY A 59 2.62 3.72 2.61
C GLY A 59 2.63 5.21 2.83
N VAL A 60 3.40 5.64 3.83
CA VAL A 60 3.45 7.02 4.29
C VAL A 60 4.89 7.52 4.39
N ASN A 61 5.08 8.78 4.00
CA ASN A 61 6.32 9.53 4.11
C ASN A 61 6.01 11.04 4.20
N ASN A 62 5.49 11.46 5.36
CA ASN A 62 5.10 12.85 5.63
C ASN A 62 3.99 13.34 4.68
N ASP A 63 4.25 14.33 3.82
CA ASP A 63 3.26 14.90 2.90
C ASP A 63 2.96 14.01 1.68
N ARG A 64 3.73 12.93 1.51
CA ARG A 64 3.61 11.98 0.42
C ARG A 64 3.46 10.56 0.92
N GLY A 65 3.06 9.66 0.03
CA GLY A 65 2.91 8.26 0.34
C GLY A 65 3.05 7.38 -0.89
N ILE A 66 3.00 6.08 -0.65
CA ILE A 66 3.12 5.06 -1.68
C ILE A 66 1.74 4.47 -1.93
N LEU A 67 1.37 4.29 -3.19
CA LEU A 67 0.14 3.62 -3.57
C LEU A 67 0.36 2.78 -4.81
N ALA A 68 0.05 1.49 -4.72
CA ALA A 68 0.13 0.55 -5.81
C ALA A 68 -0.93 -0.55 -5.64
N TRP A 69 -1.48 -1.00 -6.77
CA TRP A 69 -2.44 -2.09 -6.81
C TRP A 69 -1.84 -3.28 -7.53
N ARG A 70 -2.10 -4.48 -7.03
CA ARG A 70 -1.73 -5.73 -7.67
C ARG A 70 -2.97 -6.59 -7.90
N GLN A 71 -3.08 -7.15 -9.09
CA GLN A 71 -4.06 -8.19 -9.42
C GLN A 71 -3.34 -9.32 -10.17
N GLY A 72 -3.10 -10.41 -9.45
CA GLY A 72 -2.26 -11.51 -9.89
C GLY A 72 -0.85 -11.06 -10.30
N TRP A 73 -0.57 -11.13 -11.61
CA TRP A 73 0.72 -10.74 -12.18
C TRP A 73 0.77 -9.28 -12.64
N GLU A 74 -0.36 -8.58 -12.64
CA GLU A 74 -0.42 -7.20 -13.07
C GLU A 74 -0.20 -6.25 -11.89
N ALA A 75 0.59 -5.22 -12.14
CA ALA A 75 0.78 -4.11 -11.23
C ALA A 75 0.20 -2.84 -11.86
N SER A 76 -0.41 -2.00 -11.02
CA SER A 76 -0.95 -0.69 -11.41
C SER A 76 -0.50 0.37 -10.41
N VAL A 77 -0.28 1.58 -10.91
CA VAL A 77 0.00 2.78 -10.11
C VAL A 77 -1.00 3.89 -10.46
N PRO A 78 -1.20 4.87 -9.57
CA PRO A 78 -2.01 6.03 -9.89
C PRO A 78 -1.46 6.81 -11.09
N THR A 79 -2.33 7.35 -11.94
CA THR A 79 -1.94 8.21 -13.07
C THR A 79 -1.27 9.50 -12.60
N ILE A 80 -1.71 10.02 -11.44
CA ILE A 80 -1.17 11.21 -10.78
C ILE A 80 0.16 10.96 -10.04
N GLY A 81 0.58 9.71 -9.92
CA GLY A 81 1.77 9.35 -9.17
C GLY A 81 3.07 9.70 -9.90
N VAL A 82 4.06 10.11 -9.12
CA VAL A 82 5.35 10.64 -9.59
C VAL A 82 6.51 9.67 -9.33
N GLY A 83 7.71 10.04 -9.78
CA GLY A 83 8.91 9.22 -9.67
C GLY A 83 9.09 8.31 -10.88
N THR A 84 10.30 8.28 -11.42
CA THR A 84 10.69 7.43 -12.55
C THR A 84 11.54 6.24 -12.13
N GLU A 85 11.96 6.19 -10.87
CA GLU A 85 12.87 5.20 -10.33
C GLU A 85 12.17 4.36 -9.25
N TRP A 86 12.66 3.14 -9.07
CA TRP A 86 12.27 2.29 -7.96
C TRP A 86 12.70 2.93 -6.64
N THR A 87 11.79 2.99 -5.68
CA THR A 87 12.03 3.64 -4.39
C THR A 87 12.06 2.60 -3.27
N THR A 88 13.06 2.66 -2.40
CA THR A 88 13.11 1.80 -1.22
C THR A 88 12.04 2.22 -0.20
N VAL A 89 11.24 1.25 0.22
CA VAL A 89 10.24 1.38 1.29
C VAL A 89 10.51 0.37 2.39
N TYR A 90 9.95 0.60 3.57
CA TYR A 90 10.14 -0.28 4.73
C TYR A 90 8.80 -0.87 5.15
N LEU A 91 8.59 -2.16 4.85
CA LEU A 91 7.40 -2.91 5.23
C LEU A 91 7.33 -3.06 6.75
N GLY A 92 6.19 -2.70 7.34
CA GLY A 92 6.03 -2.65 8.80
C GLY A 92 7.07 -1.77 9.50
N GLY A 93 7.71 -0.86 8.76
CA GLY A 93 8.85 -0.07 9.23
C GLY A 93 10.16 -0.83 9.43
N MET A 94 10.23 -2.14 9.12
CA MET A 94 11.39 -2.99 9.40
C MET A 94 12.11 -3.47 8.13
N TYR A 95 11.41 -4.15 7.23
CA TYR A 95 12.01 -4.84 6.10
C TYR A 95 12.08 -3.98 4.84
N ASP A 96 13.22 -3.92 4.18
CA ASP A 96 13.36 -3.20 2.94
C ASP A 96 12.61 -3.90 1.80
N SER A 97 11.88 -3.10 1.03
CA SER A 97 11.20 -3.52 -0.18
C SER A 97 11.29 -2.41 -1.23
N SER A 98 10.75 -2.65 -2.41
CA SER A 98 10.79 -1.72 -3.52
C SER A 98 9.39 -1.32 -3.96
N ALA A 99 9.12 -0.03 -3.94
CA ALA A 99 7.96 0.57 -4.58
C ALA A 99 8.29 0.93 -6.04
N GLN A 100 7.34 0.64 -6.92
CA GLN A 100 7.47 0.83 -8.36
C GLN A 100 7.43 2.32 -8.77
N PRO A 101 8.09 2.69 -9.88
CA PRO A 101 7.95 4.03 -10.47
C PRO A 101 6.48 4.45 -10.61
N GLY A 102 6.18 5.71 -10.29
CA GLY A 102 4.83 6.26 -10.33
C GLY A 102 3.95 5.92 -9.14
N SER A 103 4.44 5.23 -8.10
CA SER A 103 3.65 4.94 -6.90
C SER A 103 3.57 6.10 -5.90
N ASP A 104 4.41 7.13 -6.05
CA ASP A 104 4.47 8.25 -5.12
C ASP A 104 3.33 9.26 -5.36
N VAL A 105 2.42 9.39 -4.40
CA VAL A 105 1.23 10.27 -4.47
C VAL A 105 1.12 11.17 -3.24
N PRO A 106 0.34 12.27 -3.30
CA PRO A 106 0.00 13.04 -2.10
C PRO A 106 -0.61 12.15 -1.01
N ILE A 107 -0.27 12.39 0.25
CA ILE A 107 -0.68 11.52 1.36
C ILE A 107 -2.20 11.36 1.50
N GLU A 108 -2.98 12.41 1.26
CA GLU A 108 -4.45 12.34 1.36
C GLU A 108 -5.06 11.37 0.34
N ILE A 109 -4.41 11.16 -0.80
CA ILE A 109 -4.83 10.14 -1.78
C ILE A 109 -4.63 8.73 -1.23
N VAL A 110 -3.55 8.51 -0.47
CA VAL A 110 -3.31 7.21 0.17
C VAL A 110 -4.40 6.93 1.20
N TYR A 111 -4.73 7.90 2.05
CA TYR A 111 -5.78 7.74 3.05
C TYR A 111 -7.14 7.44 2.41
N GLN A 112 -7.53 8.21 1.39
CA GLN A 112 -8.78 7.98 0.68
C GLN A 112 -8.83 6.60 0.02
N ALA A 113 -7.74 6.15 -0.60
CA ALA A 113 -7.67 4.83 -1.23
C ALA A 113 -7.75 3.69 -0.21
N VAL A 114 -7.11 3.84 0.96
CA VAL A 114 -7.20 2.87 2.06
C VAL A 114 -8.60 2.81 2.62
N GLU A 115 -9.24 3.94 2.90
CA GLU A 115 -10.65 4.01 3.34
C GLU A 115 -11.59 3.31 2.36
N GLU A 116 -11.44 3.59 1.07
CA GLU A 116 -12.27 2.98 0.03
C GLU A 116 -12.04 1.47 -0.05
N TYR A 117 -10.79 1.01 -0.02
CA TYR A 117 -10.50 -0.43 -0.09
C TYR A 117 -11.01 -1.18 1.15
N LEU A 118 -10.90 -0.59 2.34
CA LEU A 118 -11.47 -1.16 3.56
C LEU A 118 -12.98 -1.34 3.45
N ALA A 119 -13.67 -0.43 2.76
CA ALA A 119 -15.12 -0.48 2.57
C ALA A 119 -15.56 -1.44 1.46
N THR A 120 -14.85 -1.47 0.33
CA THR A 120 -15.29 -2.18 -0.89
C THR A 120 -14.62 -3.52 -1.09
N ARG A 121 -13.39 -3.69 -0.59
CA ARG A 121 -12.47 -4.79 -0.96
C ARG A 121 -12.17 -4.86 -2.46
N GLU A 122 -12.38 -3.76 -3.17
CA GLU A 122 -12.12 -3.63 -4.60
C GLU A 122 -11.06 -2.56 -4.85
N ARG A 123 -10.47 -2.56 -6.05
CA ARG A 123 -9.48 -1.55 -6.44
C ARG A 123 -10.09 -0.14 -6.26
N PRO A 124 -9.47 0.76 -5.46
CA PRO A 124 -10.02 2.08 -5.19
C PRO A 124 -10.31 2.87 -6.47
N THR A 125 -11.47 3.50 -6.54
CA THR A 125 -11.95 4.30 -7.66
C THR A 125 -11.69 5.80 -7.46
N CYS A 126 -11.31 6.21 -6.25
CA CYS A 126 -10.88 7.58 -5.95
C CYS A 126 -9.66 8.06 -6.74
N VAL A 127 -8.96 7.15 -7.44
CA VAL A 127 -7.85 7.45 -8.34
C VAL A 127 -8.00 6.72 -9.66
N GLU A 128 -7.50 7.34 -10.72
CA GLU A 128 -7.29 6.67 -11.99
C GLU A 128 -5.99 5.87 -11.96
N TRP A 129 -6.02 4.67 -12.55
CA TRP A 129 -4.89 3.75 -12.57
C TRP A 129 -4.28 3.62 -13.96
N ARG A 130 -2.95 3.53 -14.01
CA ARG A 130 -2.19 3.11 -15.19
C ARG A 130 -1.40 1.86 -14.89
N ARG A 131 -1.05 1.12 -15.93
CA ARG A 131 -0.16 -0.05 -15.81
C ARG A 131 1.17 0.39 -15.18
N GLY A 132 1.55 -0.31 -14.11
CA GLY A 132 2.82 -0.14 -13.41
C GLY A 132 3.91 -1.05 -13.97
N GLU A 133 5.13 -0.82 -13.51
CA GLU A 133 6.27 -1.69 -13.80
C GLU A 133 6.28 -2.89 -12.87
N ILE A 134 6.54 -4.07 -13.42
CA ILE A 134 6.75 -5.27 -12.62
C ILE A 134 8.25 -5.43 -12.44
N ALA A 135 8.72 -5.49 -11.19
CA ALA A 135 10.13 -5.71 -10.91
C ALA A 135 10.59 -7.00 -11.63
N PRO A 136 11.70 -6.99 -12.36
CA PRO A 136 12.25 -8.22 -12.91
C PRO A 136 12.57 -9.15 -11.74
N ARG A 137 12.00 -10.37 -11.75
CA ARG A 137 12.31 -11.38 -10.74
C ARG A 137 13.84 -11.54 -10.70
N ARG A 138 14.46 -11.28 -9.54
CA ARG A 138 15.85 -11.67 -9.33
C ARG A 138 15.88 -13.21 -9.47
N ARG A 139 16.60 -13.68 -10.50
CA ARG A 139 16.88 -15.10 -10.71
C ARG A 139 17.83 -15.62 -9.64
#